data_AF-H2KVH9-F1
#
_entry.id   AF-H2KVH9-F1
#
_cell.length_a   1.000
_cell.length_b   1.000
_cell.length_c   1.000
_cell.angle_alpha   90.00
_cell.angle_beta   90.00
_cell.angle_gamma   90.00
#
_symmetry.space_group_name_H-M   'P 1'
#
loop_
_entity.id
_entity.type
_entity.pdbx_description
1 polymer ?
#
loop_
_entity_poly.entity_id
_entity_poly.type
_entity_poly.pdbx_seq_one_letter_code
_entity_poly.pdbx_strand_id
1 'polypeptide(L)'
;MDANTLIEIVKLYYSLGESATAALRGYKTKHGLIKDPFTVSTITRLIAKFESTGSVLDLPGKGRKSLSDERTPIVQNAVEQLQSQSTMASSSITQVSQLTGIPGASVHRIMRRHLGGVKSTN
;
A
#
# COMPACT_ATOMS: atom_id res chain seq x y z
N MET A 1 -10.82 -13.57 1.45
CA MET A 1 -10.90 -14.77 0.58
C MET A 1 -9.51 -15.03 0.08
N ASP A 2 -9.09 -16.29 0.06
CA ASP A 2 -7.84 -16.69 -0.56
C ASP A 2 -7.93 -16.60 -2.10
N ALA A 3 -6.78 -16.53 -2.75
CA ALA A 3 -6.72 -16.36 -4.20
C ALA A 3 -7.35 -17.54 -4.96
N ASN A 4 -7.28 -18.77 -4.45
CA ASN A 4 -7.83 -19.94 -5.12
C ASN A 4 -9.37 -19.89 -5.14
N THR A 5 -9.99 -19.51 -4.01
CA THR A 5 -11.43 -19.27 -3.94
C THR A 5 -11.87 -18.22 -4.98
N LEU A 6 -11.14 -17.11 -5.09
CA LEU A 6 -11.47 -16.05 -6.07
C LEU A 6 -11.35 -16.56 -7.52
N ILE A 7 -10.27 -17.28 -7.85
CA ILE A 7 -10.06 -17.88 -9.18
C ILE A 7 -11.19 -18.86 -9.51
N GLU A 8 -11.59 -19.70 -8.56
CA GLU A 8 -12.66 -20.66 -8.77
C GLU A 8 -14.00 -19.98 -9.02
N ILE A 9 -14.33 -18.91 -8.29
CA ILE A 9 -15.55 -18.12 -8.52
C ILE A 9 -15.57 -17.52 -9.92
N VAL A 10 -14.44 -16.94 -10.36
CA VAL A 10 -14.33 -16.37 -11.72
C VAL A 10 -14.54 -17.45 -12.78
N LYS A 11 -13.92 -18.63 -12.62
CA LYS A 11 -14.14 -19.77 -13.52
C LYS A 11 -15.61 -20.18 -13.56
N LEU A 12 -16.26 -20.31 -12.40
CA LEU A 12 -17.67 -20.69 -12.31
C LEU A 12 -18.59 -19.66 -12.98
N TYR A 13 -18.29 -18.36 -12.83
CA TYR A 13 -19.04 -17.28 -13.46
C TYR A 13 -19.06 -17.43 -14.98
N TYR A 14 -17.89 -17.55 -15.62
CA TYR A 14 -17.82 -17.70 -17.06
C TYR A 14 -18.33 -19.06 -17.55
N SER A 15 -18.14 -20.15 -16.80
CA SER A 15 -18.68 -21.47 -17.19
C SER A 15 -20.21 -21.57 -17.09
N LEU A 16 -20.85 -20.72 -16.28
CA LEU A 16 -22.30 -20.74 -16.02
C LEU A 16 -23.03 -19.57 -16.69
N GLY A 17 -22.48 -19.05 -17.79
CA GLY A 17 -23.15 -18.03 -18.61
C GLY A 17 -23.18 -16.65 -17.96
N GLU A 18 -22.10 -16.26 -17.30
CA GLU A 18 -21.90 -14.91 -16.76
C GLU A 18 -22.96 -14.49 -15.72
N SER A 19 -23.42 -15.46 -14.93
CA SER A 19 -24.41 -15.23 -13.87
C SER A 19 -23.78 -15.32 -12.49
N ALA A 20 -23.71 -14.19 -11.78
CA ALA A 20 -23.21 -14.14 -10.42
C ALA A 20 -24.02 -15.01 -9.45
N THR A 21 -25.34 -15.09 -9.65
CA THR A 21 -26.22 -15.97 -8.86
C THR A 21 -25.93 -17.45 -9.17
N ALA A 22 -25.70 -17.80 -10.44
CA ALA A 22 -25.36 -19.17 -10.81
C ALA A 22 -23.98 -19.57 -10.26
N ALA A 23 -23.00 -18.67 -10.32
CA ALA A 23 -21.67 -18.88 -9.74
C ALA A 23 -21.72 -19.10 -8.23
N LEU A 24 -22.52 -18.30 -7.49
CA LEU A 24 -22.73 -18.47 -6.06
C LEU A 24 -23.31 -19.85 -5.73
N ARG A 25 -24.37 -20.23 -6.44
CA ARG A 25 -25.03 -21.54 -6.27
C ARG A 25 -24.09 -22.69 -6.64
N GLY A 26 -23.38 -22.58 -7.76
CA GLY A 26 -22.41 -23.57 -8.22
C GLY A 26 -21.30 -23.81 -7.21
N TYR A 27 -20.75 -22.72 -6.64
CA TYR A 27 -19.73 -22.81 -5.60
C TYR A 27 -20.30 -23.48 -4.33
N LYS A 28 -21.47 -23.03 -3.87
CA LYS A 28 -22.15 -23.59 -2.69
C LYS A 28 -22.38 -25.09 -2.82
N THR A 29 -22.92 -25.52 -3.97
CA THR A 29 -23.20 -26.93 -4.25
C THR A 29 -21.91 -27.74 -4.33
N LYS A 30 -20.89 -27.25 -5.03
CA LYS A 30 -19.61 -27.95 -5.20
C LYS A 30 -18.89 -28.19 -3.87
N HIS A 31 -19.00 -27.25 -2.94
CA HIS A 31 -18.35 -27.31 -1.62
C HIS A 31 -19.28 -27.79 -0.49
N GLY A 32 -20.50 -28.23 -0.80
CA GLY A 32 -21.43 -28.76 0.20
C GLY A 32 -21.84 -27.77 1.29
N LEU A 33 -21.88 -26.47 0.98
CA LEU A 33 -22.10 -25.41 1.97
C LEU A 33 -23.59 -25.21 2.26
N ILE A 34 -23.96 -25.13 3.54
CA ILE A 34 -25.34 -24.86 3.97
C ILE A 34 -25.67 -23.38 3.83
N LYS A 35 -24.78 -22.52 4.31
CA LYS A 35 -24.90 -21.06 4.24
C LYS A 35 -24.17 -20.53 3.02
N ASP A 36 -24.65 -19.42 2.48
CA ASP A 36 -23.98 -18.74 1.39
C ASP A 36 -22.63 -18.20 1.89
N PRO A 37 -21.51 -18.59 1.26
CA PRO A 37 -20.17 -18.20 1.71
C PRO A 37 -19.87 -16.72 1.49
N PHE A 38 -20.58 -16.10 0.54
CA PHE A 38 -20.46 -14.70 0.18
C PHE A 38 -21.71 -14.22 -0.56
N THR A 39 -21.79 -12.90 -0.78
CA THR A 39 -22.92 -12.27 -1.45
C THR A 39 -22.72 -12.22 -2.95
N VAL A 40 -23.83 -12.16 -3.71
CA VAL A 40 -23.81 -11.90 -5.17
C VAL A 40 -23.04 -10.62 -5.49
N SER A 41 -23.21 -9.56 -4.69
CA SER A 41 -22.49 -8.29 -4.86
C SER A 41 -20.96 -8.44 -4.76
N THR A 42 -20.48 -9.40 -3.96
CA THR A 42 -19.05 -9.70 -3.86
C THR A 42 -18.53 -10.31 -5.15
N ILE A 43 -19.31 -11.20 -5.78
CA ILE A 43 -18.97 -11.81 -7.07
C ILE A 43 -18.97 -10.73 -8.17
N THR A 44 -20.00 -9.89 -8.22
CA THR A 44 -20.07 -8.80 -9.22
C THR A 44 -18.86 -7.86 -9.10
N ARG A 45 -18.47 -7.46 -7.88
CA ARG A 45 -17.27 -6.64 -7.65
C ARG A 45 -15.98 -7.37 -8.06
N LEU A 46 -15.89 -8.68 -7.78
CA LEU A 46 -14.74 -9.50 -8.16
C LEU A 46 -14.61 -9.57 -9.69
N ILE A 47 -15.70 -9.81 -10.42
CA ILE A 47 -15.70 -9.86 -11.88
C ILE A 47 -15.34 -8.50 -12.46
N ALA A 48 -15.95 -7.41 -12.00
CA ALA A 48 -15.60 -6.06 -12.46
C ALA A 48 -14.12 -5.73 -12.22
N LYS A 49 -13.55 -6.15 -11.07
CA LYS A 49 -12.13 -6.02 -10.77
C LYS A 49 -11.28 -6.86 -11.72
N PHE A 50 -11.67 -8.10 -11.96
CA PHE A 50 -10.97 -9.01 -12.87
C PHE A 50 -11.00 -8.49 -14.31
N GLU A 51 -12.14 -8.03 -14.81
CA GLU A 51 -12.28 -7.48 -16.16
C GLU A 51 -11.48 -6.18 -16.35
N SER A 52 -11.39 -5.34 -15.32
CA SER A 52 -10.63 -4.08 -15.39
C SER A 52 -9.12 -4.25 -15.21
N THR A 53 -8.66 -5.30 -14.51
CA THR A 53 -7.24 -5.45 -14.13
C THR A 53 -6.58 -6.73 -14.66
N GLY A 54 -7.34 -7.69 -15.17
CA GLY A 54 -6.89 -9.04 -15.50
C GLY A 54 -6.51 -9.89 -14.27
N SER A 55 -6.73 -9.40 -13.06
CA SER A 55 -6.24 -10.04 -11.83
C SER A 55 -7.32 -10.12 -10.76
N VAL A 56 -7.34 -11.24 -10.03
CA VAL A 56 -8.14 -11.38 -8.81
C VAL A 56 -7.42 -10.85 -7.57
N LEU A 57 -6.10 -10.66 -7.65
CA LEU A 57 -5.27 -10.21 -6.54
C LEU A 57 -5.59 -8.76 -6.19
N ASP A 58 -5.42 -8.41 -4.92
CA ASP A 58 -5.61 -7.03 -4.47
C ASP A 58 -4.60 -6.11 -5.14
N LEU A 59 -5.13 -4.99 -5.63
CA LEU A 59 -4.28 -3.90 -6.05
C LEU A 59 -3.48 -3.45 -4.82
N PRO A 60 -2.19 -3.07 -5.00
CA PRO A 60 -1.47 -2.42 -3.92
C PRO A 60 -2.33 -1.26 -3.43
N GLY A 61 -2.69 -1.29 -2.14
CA GLY A 61 -3.66 -0.35 -1.59
C GLY A 61 -3.24 1.07 -1.95
N LYS A 62 -4.21 1.88 -2.41
CA LYS A 62 -4.01 3.32 -2.63
C LYS A 62 -3.83 3.98 -1.26
N GLY A 63 -2.66 3.79 -0.67
CA GLY A 63 -2.28 4.39 0.60
C GLY A 63 -2.28 5.91 0.47
N ARG A 64 -2.32 6.59 1.61
CA ARG A 64 -2.09 8.03 1.64
C ARG A 64 -0.71 8.31 1.03
N LYS A 65 -0.64 9.15 0.00
CA LYS A 65 0.63 9.61 -0.55
C LYS A 65 1.47 10.18 0.59
N SER A 66 2.66 9.64 0.79
CA SER A 66 3.58 10.17 1.78
C SER A 66 4.09 11.52 1.29
N LEU A 67 4.01 12.56 2.13
CA LEU A 67 4.66 13.84 1.86
C LEU A 67 6.19 13.75 1.95
N SER A 68 6.75 12.55 2.18
CA SER A 68 8.19 12.32 2.22
C SER A 68 8.85 12.74 0.92
N ASP A 69 8.27 12.42 -0.23
CA ASP A 69 8.95 12.60 -1.51
C ASP A 69 9.09 14.09 -1.84
N GLU A 70 8.06 14.88 -1.53
CA GLU A 70 8.09 16.35 -1.62
C GLU A 70 9.03 16.99 -0.61
N ARG A 71 9.10 16.44 0.61
CA ARG A 71 9.89 17.00 1.73
C ARG A 71 11.35 16.56 1.74
N THR A 72 11.69 15.48 1.04
CA THR A 72 13.04 14.93 0.99
C THR A 72 14.08 15.94 0.49
N PRO A 73 13.89 16.65 -0.64
CA PRO A 73 14.87 17.63 -1.08
C PRO A 73 15.04 18.79 -0.08
N ILE A 74 13.96 19.21 0.59
CA ILE A 74 14.01 20.27 1.60
C ILE A 74 14.85 19.83 2.80
N VAL A 75 14.63 18.60 3.28
CA VAL A 75 15.40 18.02 4.39
C VAL A 75 16.86 17.79 3.99
N GLN A 76 17.13 17.33 2.77
CA GLN A 76 18.48 17.11 2.26
C GLN A 76 19.29 18.41 2.21
N ASN A 77 18.74 19.47 1.61
CA ASN A 77 19.41 20.77 1.52
C ASN A 77 19.71 21.33 2.92
N ALA A 78 18.78 21.20 3.86
CA ALA A 78 18.97 21.62 5.24
C ALA A 78 20.08 20.84 5.96
N VAL A 79 20.16 19.53 5.71
CA VAL A 79 21.24 18.67 6.22
C VAL A 79 22.59 19.12 5.67
N GLU A 80 22.72 19.28 4.35
CA GLU A 80 23.97 19.71 3.69
C GLU A 80 24.42 21.10 4.14
N GLN A 81 23.48 22.04 4.30
CA GLN A 81 23.77 23.38 4.81
C GLN A 81 24.34 23.33 6.23
N LEU A 82 23.70 22.56 7.13
CA LEU A 82 24.14 22.44 8.51
C LEU A 82 25.50 21.71 8.61
N GLN A 83 25.73 20.70 7.77
CA GLN A 83 27.01 19.99 7.74
C GLN A 83 28.14 20.88 7.22
N SER A 84 27.88 21.72 6.21
CA SER A 84 28.87 22.65 5.66
C SER A 84 29.29 23.75 6.64
N GLN A 85 28.41 24.07 7.60
CA GLN A 85 28.68 25.06 8.66
C GLN A 85 29.26 24.42 9.93
N SER A 86 29.25 23.09 10.03
CA SER A 86 29.71 22.35 11.19
C SER A 86 31.15 21.88 10.99
N THR A 87 32.02 22.16 11.96
CA THR A 87 33.40 21.63 11.97
C THR A 87 33.43 20.09 11.95
N MET A 88 32.38 19.44 12.45
CA MET A 88 32.25 17.98 12.52
C MET A 88 31.42 17.37 11.38
N ALA A 89 30.99 18.17 10.39
CA ALA A 89 30.12 17.75 9.29
C ALA A 89 28.87 16.96 9.75
N SER A 90 28.35 17.31 10.94
CA SER A 90 27.20 16.66 11.57
C SER A 90 25.99 17.59 11.63
N SER A 91 24.79 17.01 11.57
CA SER A 91 23.52 17.71 11.72
C SER A 91 22.57 16.91 12.61
N SER A 92 21.89 17.59 13.53
CA SER A 92 20.89 16.95 14.41
C SER A 92 19.49 17.05 13.83
N ILE A 93 18.64 16.07 14.15
CA ILE A 93 17.22 16.05 13.76
C ILE A 93 16.49 17.31 14.23
N THR A 94 16.82 17.79 15.44
CA THR A 94 16.22 18.99 16.02
C THR A 94 16.58 20.24 15.23
N GLN A 95 17.84 20.42 14.85
CA GLN A 95 18.29 21.57 14.04
C GLN A 95 17.65 21.55 12.65
N VAL A 96 17.62 20.39 11.99
CA VAL A 96 16.99 20.25 10.67
C VAL A 96 15.48 20.51 10.76
N SER A 97 14.82 20.06 11.83
CA SER A 97 13.39 20.31 12.08
C SER A 97 13.09 21.80 12.27
N GLN A 98 13.92 22.51 13.05
CA GLN A 98 13.80 23.95 13.25
C GLN A 98 14.02 24.73 11.95
N LEU A 99 15.04 24.36 11.17
CA LEU A 99 15.40 25.05 9.92
C LEU A 99 14.32 24.87 8.83
N THR A 100 13.71 23.69 8.74
CA THR A 100 12.74 23.36 7.69
C THR A 100 11.28 23.56 8.10
N GLY A 101 10.99 23.74 9.39
CA GLY A 101 9.63 23.73 9.95
C GLY A 101 8.94 22.35 9.87
N ILE A 102 9.64 21.31 9.43
CA ILE A 102 9.10 19.95 9.33
C ILE A 102 9.20 19.28 10.70
N PRO A 103 8.14 18.61 11.20
CA PRO A 103 8.21 17.91 12.48
C PRO A 103 9.36 16.92 12.56
N GLY A 104 10.11 16.93 13.68
CA GLY A 104 11.31 16.09 13.86
C GLY A 104 11.10 14.60 13.58
N ALA A 105 9.92 14.04 13.91
CA ALA A 105 9.59 12.66 13.57
C ALA A 105 9.53 12.39 12.05
N SER A 106 9.10 13.38 11.26
CA SER A 106 9.11 13.29 9.80
C SER A 106 10.52 13.45 9.24
N VAL A 107 11.32 14.37 9.79
CA VAL A 107 12.74 14.52 9.46
C VAL A 107 13.49 13.21 9.73
N HIS A 108 13.35 12.63 10.91
CA HIS A 108 13.97 11.35 11.27
C HIS A 108 13.60 10.23 10.29
N ARG A 109 12.30 10.11 9.95
CA ARG A 109 11.82 9.12 8.99
C ARG A 109 12.42 9.34 7.60
N ILE A 110 12.51 10.58 7.14
CA ILE A 110 13.10 10.93 5.84
C ILE A 110 14.60 10.63 5.84
N MET A 111 15.35 11.08 6.85
CA MET A 111 16.78 10.81 6.99
C MET A 111 17.08 9.31 7.03
N ARG A 112 16.30 8.54 7.80
CA ARG A 112 16.48 7.08 7.91
C ARG A 112 16.20 6.37 6.57
N ARG A 113 15.11 6.73 5.86
CA ARG A 113 14.62 5.97 4.70
C ARG A 113 15.20 6.42 3.36
N HIS A 114 15.52 7.71 3.22
CA HIS A 114 15.83 8.32 1.92
C HIS A 114 17.24 8.89 1.86
N LEU A 115 17.82 9.30 2.99
CA LEU A 115 19.13 9.98 3.02
C LEU A 115 20.27 9.07 3.50
N GLY A 116 20.02 7.76 3.62
CA GLY A 116 21.01 6.79 4.10
C GLY A 116 21.42 7.09 5.54
N GLY A 117 20.60 6.67 6.51
CA GLY A 117 20.69 7.05 7.92
C GLY A 117 22.11 7.29 8.45
N VAL A 118 22.43 8.56 8.73
CA VAL A 118 23.56 8.90 9.59
C VAL A 118 23.29 8.21 10.92
N LYS A 119 24.15 7.26 11.29
CA LYS A 119 24.06 6.51 12.55
C LYS A 119 24.05 7.53 13.69
N SER A 120 22.89 7.73 14.30
CA SER A 120 22.76 8.43 15.57
C SER A 120 23.43 7.56 16.63
N THR A 121 24.72 7.77 16.87
CA THR A 121 25.37 7.28 18.08
C THR A 121 24.92 8.18 19.23
N ASN A 122 24.22 7.57 20.19
CA ASN A 122 23.91 8.16 21.49
C ASN A 122 25.16 8.69 22.19
#